data_AF-A0A9P0N6Q0-F1
#
_entry.id   AF-A0A9P0N6Q0-F1
#
_cell.length_a   1.000
_cell.length_b   1.000
_cell.length_c   1.000
_cell.angle_alpha   90.00
_cell.angle_beta   90.00
_cell.angle_gamma   90.00
#
_symmetry.space_group_name_H-M   'P 1'
#
loop_
_entity.id
_entity.type
_entity.pdbx_description
1 polymer ?
#
loop_
_entity_poly.entity_id
_entity_poly.type
_entity_poly.pdbx_seq_one_letter_code
_entity_poly.pdbx_strand_id
1 'polypeptide(L)'
;MNIKWFINLAVLFVASDNLVQSFNISVYDICPLYKKGASLNIHDVVGRWMTVYTQPRAIDCFKFQVRATTDLEREQYVIKYGEFDGRVDWNLCLLQVETIAGKHFLMGNGSESGLLENIIIMENKNGDYMLQNQSADQWMLFGRRGSEVLMIRDCYGETAAAFARAPYWPSTTELSAIFHRSGIAAQTRGRLLCEPHEGPRRQPHYVASYSHNTNRNY
;
A
#
# COMPACT_ATOMS: atom_id res chain seq x y z
N MET A 1 1.89 -1.84 -5.97
CA MET A 1 2.85 -2.36 -5.02
C MET A 1 2.74 -3.87 -5.04
N ASN A 2 3.35 -4.54 -6.03
CA ASN A 2 3.32 -6.00 -6.05
C ASN A 2 3.93 -6.47 -4.72
N ILE A 3 3.13 -7.16 -3.92
CA ILE A 3 3.49 -7.58 -2.56
C ILE A 3 4.81 -8.40 -2.58
N LYS A 4 5.20 -8.91 -3.75
CA LYS A 4 6.53 -9.46 -4.04
C LYS A 4 7.73 -8.58 -3.63
N TRP A 5 7.62 -7.25 -3.56
CA TRP A 5 8.77 -6.40 -3.22
C TRP A 5 9.26 -6.52 -1.77
N PHE A 6 8.39 -6.88 -0.83
CA PHE A 6 8.83 -7.24 0.52
C PHE A 6 9.27 -8.72 0.64
N ILE A 7 8.95 -9.54 -0.37
CA ILE A 7 9.26 -10.98 -0.40
C ILE A 7 10.62 -11.26 -1.04
N ASN A 8 11.09 -10.44 -1.98
CA ASN A 8 12.32 -10.74 -2.73
C ASN A 8 13.55 -9.97 -2.21
N LEU A 9 13.97 -10.33 -1.00
CA LEU A 9 15.40 -10.40 -0.64
C LEU A 9 15.92 -11.85 -0.84
N ALA A 10 15.50 -12.51 -1.92
CA ALA A 10 16.06 -13.76 -2.43
C ALA A 10 15.55 -14.02 -3.86
N VAL A 11 16.45 -13.89 -4.85
CA VAL A 11 16.53 -14.56 -6.16
C VAL A 11 15.21 -15.03 -6.82
N LEU A 12 14.89 -14.49 -8.00
CA LEU A 12 14.81 -15.27 -9.26
C LEU A 12 14.57 -14.34 -10.47
N PHE A 13 15.44 -14.50 -11.46
CA PHE A 13 15.36 -13.96 -12.81
C PHE A 13 14.16 -14.53 -13.55
N VAL A 14 13.45 -13.69 -14.32
CA VAL A 14 12.89 -14.10 -15.61
C VAL A 14 13.17 -12.97 -16.59
N ALA A 15 14.07 -13.25 -17.52
CA ALA A 15 14.24 -12.46 -18.73
C ALA A 15 13.13 -12.83 -19.71
N SER A 16 12.51 -11.83 -20.34
CA SER A 16 11.84 -12.01 -21.61
C SER A 16 11.97 -10.73 -22.42
N ASP A 17 12.48 -10.91 -23.63
CA ASP A 17 12.91 -9.90 -24.58
C ASP A 17 11.82 -8.91 -25.04
N ASN A 18 12.31 -7.74 -25.46
CA ASN A 18 11.58 -6.64 -26.09
C ASN A 18 10.70 -7.08 -27.27
N LEU A 19 9.47 -6.56 -27.32
CA LEU A 19 8.73 -6.27 -28.54
C LEU A 19 7.73 -5.16 -28.25
N VAL A 20 8.12 -3.92 -28.58
CA VAL A 20 7.20 -2.78 -28.63
C VAL A 20 6.35 -2.96 -29.87
N GLN A 21 5.16 -3.52 -29.67
CA GLN A 21 4.10 -3.56 -30.66
C GLN A 21 2.93 -2.80 -30.03
N SER A 22 2.53 -1.68 -30.63
CA SER A 22 1.43 -0.84 -30.16
C SER A 22 0.11 -1.61 -30.31
N PHE A 23 -0.17 -2.48 -29.35
CA PHE A 23 -1.48 -3.09 -29.20
C PHE A 23 -2.40 -2.09 -28.50
N ASN A 24 -3.70 -2.14 -28.82
CA ASN A 24 -4.74 -1.65 -27.91
C ASN A 24 -4.67 -2.53 -26.66
N ILE A 25 -3.72 -2.23 -25.77
CA ILE A 25 -3.52 -2.92 -24.50
C ILE A 25 -4.80 -2.70 -23.71
N SER A 26 -5.53 -3.78 -23.45
CA SER A 26 -6.69 -3.73 -22.57
C SER A 26 -6.24 -3.68 -21.11
N VAL A 27 -7.10 -3.17 -20.23
CA VAL A 27 -6.87 -3.22 -18.77
C VAL A 27 -6.59 -4.64 -18.28
N TYR A 28 -7.11 -5.68 -18.96
CA TYR A 28 -6.86 -7.07 -18.59
C TYR A 28 -5.47 -7.58 -19.00
N ASP A 29 -4.84 -6.95 -19.99
CA ASP A 29 -3.44 -7.23 -20.36
C ASP A 29 -2.47 -6.65 -19.30
N ILE A 30 -2.85 -5.52 -18.70
CA ILE A 30 -2.12 -4.87 -17.60
C ILE A 30 -2.42 -5.57 -16.26
N CYS A 31 -3.68 -5.96 -16.07
CA CYS A 31 -4.21 -6.49 -14.82
C CYS A 31 -5.16 -7.67 -15.07
N PRO A 32 -4.64 -8.90 -15.21
CA PRO A 32 -5.43 -10.07 -15.61
C PRO A 32 -6.63 -10.35 -14.69
N LEU A 33 -6.49 -10.07 -13.40
CA LEU A 33 -7.57 -10.26 -12.43
C LEU A 33 -8.24 -8.95 -12.02
N TYR A 34 -8.19 -7.91 -12.85
CA TYR A 34 -8.85 -6.63 -12.62
C TYR A 34 -10.30 -6.78 -12.13
N LYS A 35 -10.67 -5.99 -11.12
CA LYS A 35 -12.04 -5.93 -10.60
C LYS A 35 -12.61 -4.55 -10.84
N LYS A 36 -13.71 -4.46 -11.59
CA LYS A 36 -14.39 -3.18 -11.78
C LYS A 36 -14.93 -2.68 -10.44
N GLY A 37 -14.70 -1.42 -10.13
CA GLY A 37 -15.06 -0.77 -8.87
C GLY A 37 -15.29 0.73 -9.04
N ALA A 38 -15.33 1.45 -7.93
CA ALA A 38 -15.38 2.91 -7.95
C ALA A 38 -14.03 3.50 -8.35
N SER A 39 -14.06 4.65 -9.02
CA SER A 39 -12.85 5.43 -9.29
C SER A 39 -12.19 5.87 -7.98
N LEU A 40 -10.86 5.86 -7.96
CA LEU A 40 -10.07 6.34 -6.84
C LEU A 40 -9.73 7.82 -7.04
N ASN A 41 -10.10 8.68 -6.09
CA ASN A 41 -9.50 9.99 -6.01
C ASN A 41 -8.09 9.85 -5.43
N ILE A 42 -7.08 10.00 -6.27
CA ILE A 42 -5.67 9.79 -5.90
C ILE A 42 -5.21 10.68 -4.74
N HIS A 43 -5.81 11.86 -4.55
CA HIS A 43 -5.43 12.76 -3.47
C HIS A 43 -5.85 12.23 -2.10
N ASP A 44 -6.91 11.42 -2.03
CA ASP A 44 -7.36 10.80 -0.78
C ASP A 44 -6.37 9.74 -0.28
N VAL A 45 -5.46 9.27 -1.15
CA VAL A 45 -4.38 8.31 -0.82
C VAL A 45 -3.21 9.00 -0.14
N VAL A 46 -3.01 10.31 -0.30
CA VAL A 46 -1.87 11.05 0.28
C VAL A 46 -1.87 10.95 1.81
N GLY A 47 -0.74 10.55 2.39
CA GLY A 47 -0.60 10.39 3.84
C GLY A 47 0.27 9.22 4.24
N ARG A 48 0.37 9.01 5.56
CA ARG A 48 1.12 7.90 6.16
C ARG A 48 0.21 6.72 6.39
N TRP A 49 0.59 5.57 5.85
CA TRP A 49 -0.15 4.33 5.94
C TRP A 49 0.67 3.26 6.66
N MET A 50 -0.04 2.38 7.38
CA MET A 50 0.55 1.28 8.13
C MET A 50 -0.17 -0.01 7.79
N THR A 51 0.58 -1.08 7.52
CA THR A 51 0.01 -2.39 7.18
C THR A 51 -0.73 -2.97 8.40
N VAL A 52 -2.03 -3.19 8.27
CA VAL A 52 -2.86 -3.77 9.36
C VAL A 52 -3.28 -5.19 9.06
N TYR A 53 -3.31 -5.61 7.79
CA TYR A 53 -3.71 -6.97 7.42
C TYR A 53 -3.20 -7.36 6.04
N THR A 54 -2.90 -8.64 5.85
CA THR A 54 -2.47 -9.19 4.55
C THR A 54 -3.07 -10.56 4.30
N GLN A 55 -3.27 -10.90 3.03
CA GLN A 55 -3.72 -12.21 2.62
C GLN A 55 -3.19 -12.63 1.24
N PRO A 56 -2.49 -13.77 1.11
CA PRO A 56 -1.88 -14.54 2.19
C PRO A 56 -0.83 -13.70 2.94
N ARG A 57 -0.33 -14.21 4.06
CA ARG A 57 0.79 -13.57 4.78
C ARG A 57 2.01 -13.50 3.86
N ALA A 58 2.25 -12.30 3.36
CA ALA A 58 3.27 -12.07 2.35
C ALA A 58 4.19 -10.89 2.68
N ILE A 59 3.75 -9.97 3.54
CA ILE A 59 4.57 -8.83 3.98
C ILE A 59 4.55 -8.75 5.51
N ASP A 60 5.64 -8.26 6.09
CA ASP A 60 5.70 -7.92 7.50
C ASP A 60 5.06 -6.54 7.76
N CYS A 61 4.96 -6.18 9.04
CA CYS A 61 4.51 -4.87 9.46
C CYS A 61 5.44 -3.78 8.92
N PHE A 62 4.94 -2.88 8.09
CA PHE A 62 5.68 -1.70 7.64
C PHE A 62 4.78 -0.48 7.53
N LYS A 63 5.43 0.67 7.38
CA LYS A 63 4.79 1.96 7.13
C LYS A 63 5.33 2.54 5.83
N PHE A 64 4.48 3.25 5.11
CA PHE A 64 4.90 4.02 3.96
C PHE A 64 4.21 5.39 3.96
N GLN A 65 4.84 6.33 3.27
CA GLN A 65 4.30 7.67 3.06
C GLN A 65 3.95 7.83 1.59
N VAL A 66 2.74 8.28 1.30
CA VAL A 66 2.33 8.72 -0.03
C VAL A 66 2.31 10.23 -0.05
N ARG A 67 2.85 10.83 -1.09
CA ARG A 67 2.77 12.26 -1.38
C ARG A 67 2.32 12.48 -2.81
N ALA A 68 1.68 13.61 -3.06
CA ALA A 68 1.49 14.09 -4.43
C ALA A 68 2.83 14.60 -4.98
N THR A 69 3.04 14.40 -6.27
CA THR A 69 4.11 15.04 -7.02
C THR A 69 3.61 16.36 -7.61
N THR A 70 4.52 17.32 -7.77
CA THR A 70 4.26 18.58 -8.47
C THR A 70 4.63 18.49 -9.95
N ASP A 71 4.14 19.41 -10.78
CA ASP A 71 4.54 19.49 -12.20
C ASP A 71 6.05 19.63 -12.35
N LEU A 72 6.65 20.55 -11.59
CA LEU A 72 8.10 20.77 -11.60
C LEU A 72 8.91 19.52 -11.23
N GLU A 73 8.44 18.72 -10.26
CA GLU A 73 9.09 17.46 -9.92
C GLU A 73 9.00 16.45 -11.06
N ARG A 74 7.84 16.34 -11.72
CA ARG A 74 7.64 15.44 -12.86
C ARG A 74 8.54 15.83 -14.04
N GLU A 75 8.67 17.12 -14.34
CA GLU A 75 9.62 17.64 -15.34
C GLU A 75 11.06 17.27 -14.99
N GLN A 76 11.45 17.40 -13.72
CA GLN A 76 12.77 17.00 -13.26
C GLN A 76 13.00 15.48 -13.38
N TYR A 77 11.97 14.66 -13.20
CA TYR A 77 12.07 13.21 -13.37
C TYR A 77 12.30 12.81 -14.82
N VAL A 78 11.67 13.49 -15.78
CA VAL A 78 11.96 13.28 -17.21
C VAL A 78 13.44 13.54 -17.50
N ILE A 79 13.99 14.66 -17.01
CA ILE A 79 15.40 15.03 -17.23
C ILE A 79 16.35 14.03 -16.55
N LYS A 80 16.01 13.59 -15.34
CA LYS A 80 16.88 12.73 -14.54
C LYS A 80 16.86 11.27 -14.98
N TYR A 81 15.68 10.73 -15.26
CA TYR A 81 15.47 9.30 -15.47
C TYR A 81 15.18 8.94 -16.92
N GLY A 82 14.77 9.90 -17.75
CA GLY A 82 14.23 9.63 -19.09
C GLY A 82 12.84 8.98 -19.03
N GLU A 83 12.36 8.53 -20.19
CA GLU A 83 11.00 7.97 -20.36
C GLU A 83 10.98 6.44 -20.51
N PHE A 84 12.15 5.79 -20.42
CA PHE A 84 12.33 4.33 -20.57
C PHE A 84 11.63 3.78 -21.82
N ASP A 85 11.99 4.30 -22.99
CA ASP A 85 11.39 3.95 -24.29
C ASP A 85 9.87 4.17 -24.34
N GLY A 86 9.38 5.21 -23.66
CA GLY A 86 7.97 5.57 -23.59
C GLY A 86 7.15 4.70 -22.63
N ARG A 87 7.79 3.82 -21.84
CA ARG A 87 7.11 2.99 -20.83
C ARG A 87 6.57 3.79 -19.65
N VAL A 88 7.18 4.95 -19.38
CA VAL A 88 6.81 5.83 -18.28
C VAL A 88 6.33 7.17 -18.83
N ASP A 89 5.05 7.46 -18.61
CA ASP A 89 4.51 8.81 -18.77
C ASP A 89 4.55 9.53 -17.42
N TRP A 90 5.54 10.40 -17.27
CA TRP A 90 5.74 11.15 -16.03
C TRP A 90 4.58 12.08 -15.70
N ASN A 91 3.80 12.56 -16.68
CA ASN A 91 2.63 13.40 -16.42
C ASN A 91 1.53 12.65 -15.67
N LEU A 92 1.50 11.33 -15.81
CA LEU A 92 0.57 10.45 -15.10
C LEU A 92 1.14 9.95 -13.76
N CYS A 93 2.41 10.23 -13.44
CA CYS A 93 3.05 9.88 -12.17
C CYS A 93 2.69 10.87 -11.06
N LEU A 94 1.41 10.90 -10.66
CA LEU A 94 0.84 11.92 -9.76
C LEU A 94 1.11 11.67 -8.27
N LEU A 95 1.54 10.46 -7.92
CA LEU A 95 1.87 10.07 -6.55
C LEU A 95 3.28 9.50 -6.47
N GLN A 96 3.98 9.84 -5.38
CA GLN A 96 5.22 9.19 -4.98
C GLN A 96 5.02 8.47 -3.65
N VAL A 97 5.50 7.24 -3.57
CA VAL A 97 5.49 6.41 -2.38
C VAL A 97 6.90 6.31 -1.82
N GLU A 98 7.07 6.64 -0.55
CA GLU A 98 8.31 6.51 0.19
C GLU A 98 8.19 5.37 1.21
N THR A 99 9.12 4.44 1.12
CA THR A 99 9.24 3.27 2.01
C THR A 99 10.66 3.21 2.59
N ILE A 100 10.90 2.25 3.48
CA ILE A 100 12.27 1.96 3.96
C ILE A 100 13.22 1.50 2.84
N ALA A 101 12.69 0.92 1.77
CA ALA A 101 13.47 0.40 0.65
C ALA A 101 13.77 1.48 -0.41
N GLY A 102 13.20 2.67 -0.26
CA GLY A 102 13.37 3.78 -1.20
C GLY A 102 12.04 4.32 -1.71
N LYS A 103 12.15 5.06 -2.82
CA LYS A 103 11.06 5.82 -3.43
C LYS A 103 10.61 5.13 -4.71
N HIS A 104 9.30 5.13 -4.96
CA HIS A 104 8.71 4.73 -6.23
C HIS A 104 7.54 5.65 -6.58
N PHE A 105 7.11 5.61 -7.84
CA PHE A 105 6.04 6.46 -8.35
C PHE A 105 4.85 5.61 -8.76
N LEU A 106 3.65 6.19 -8.69
CA LEU A 106 2.43 5.56 -9.16
C LEU A 106 1.95 6.29 -10.41
N MET A 107 1.94 5.58 -11.53
CA MET A 107 1.47 6.08 -12.81
C MET A 107 -0.01 5.74 -12.99
N GLY A 108 -0.82 6.76 -13.25
CA GLY A 108 -2.28 6.67 -13.43
C GLY A 108 -3.04 7.71 -12.62
N ASN A 109 -4.30 7.94 -13.00
CA ASN A 109 -5.17 8.95 -12.37
C ASN A 109 -6.27 8.34 -11.48
N GLY A 110 -6.27 7.01 -11.30
CA GLY A 110 -7.24 6.29 -10.46
C GLY A 110 -8.64 6.10 -11.07
N SER A 111 -8.91 6.63 -12.27
CA SER A 111 -10.22 6.54 -12.93
C SER A 111 -10.60 5.09 -13.30
N GLU A 112 -9.62 4.25 -13.60
CA GLU A 112 -9.79 2.84 -13.94
C GLU A 112 -9.91 1.96 -12.68
N SER A 113 -10.95 2.21 -11.88
CA SER A 113 -11.19 1.51 -10.60
C SER A 113 -9.94 1.46 -9.70
N GLY A 114 -9.15 2.54 -9.69
CA GLY A 114 -7.93 2.63 -8.89
C GLY A 114 -6.74 1.80 -9.38
N LEU A 115 -6.71 1.39 -10.65
CA LEU A 115 -5.52 0.81 -11.26
C LEU A 115 -4.40 1.85 -11.30
N LEU A 116 -3.27 1.53 -10.67
CA LEU A 116 -2.07 2.36 -10.64
C LEU A 116 -0.83 1.49 -10.86
N GLU A 117 -0.01 1.88 -11.82
CA GLU A 117 1.22 1.18 -12.16
C GLU A 117 2.38 1.64 -11.26
N ASN A 118 3.22 0.69 -10.85
CA ASN A 118 4.34 0.98 -9.96
C ASN A 118 5.60 1.20 -10.77
N ILE A 119 6.09 2.43 -10.76
CA ILE A 119 7.32 2.83 -11.43
C ILE A 119 8.43 2.80 -10.39
N ILE A 120 9.22 1.73 -10.41
CA ILE A 120 10.37 1.53 -9.53
C ILE A 120 11.64 1.66 -10.37
N ILE A 121 12.48 2.64 -10.00
CA ILE A 121 13.73 2.93 -10.69
C ILE A 121 14.88 2.46 -9.82
N MET A 122 15.77 1.68 -10.41
CA MET A 122 17.00 1.21 -9.76
C MET A 122 18.20 1.83 -10.46
N GLU A 123 19.22 2.19 -9.69
CA GLU A 123 20.50 2.64 -10.22
C GLU A 123 21.44 1.44 -10.37
N ASN A 124 22.03 1.30 -11.56
CA ASN A 124 23.00 0.25 -11.83
C ASN A 124 24.39 0.66 -11.32
N LYS A 125 25.36 -0.25 -11.38
CA LYS A 125 26.74 0.01 -10.92
C LYS A 125 27.49 1.05 -11.76
N ASN A 126 27.01 1.35 -12.96
CA ASN A 126 27.61 2.30 -13.89
C ASN A 126 27.03 3.71 -13.74
N GLY A 127 26.03 3.90 -12.87
CA GLY A 127 25.31 5.16 -12.66
C GLY A 127 24.10 5.37 -13.58
N ASP A 128 23.77 4.40 -14.45
CA ASP A 128 22.57 4.48 -15.27
C ASP A 128 21.34 3.99 -14.50
N TYR A 129 20.18 4.55 -14.85
CA TYR A 129 18.90 4.16 -14.29
C TYR A 129 18.24 3.07 -15.13
N MET A 130 17.67 2.07 -14.46
CA MET A 130 16.85 1.02 -15.08
C MET A 130 15.47 0.98 -14.43
N LEU A 131 14.45 0.78 -15.28
CA LEU A 131 13.10 0.53 -14.82
C LEU A 131 12.98 -0.95 -14.42
N GLN A 132 12.51 -1.19 -13.21
CA GLN A 132 12.18 -2.55 -12.81
C GLN A 132 10.78 -2.90 -13.32
N ASN A 133 10.66 -4.05 -13.98
CA ASN A 133 9.35 -4.54 -14.39
C ASN A 133 8.49 -4.85 -13.15
N GLN A 134 7.30 -4.26 -13.09
CA GLN A 134 6.32 -4.44 -12.02
C GLN A 134 4.94 -4.57 -12.63
N SER A 135 4.08 -5.35 -11.96
CA SER A 135 2.66 -5.32 -12.30
C SER A 135 2.04 -4.00 -11.87
N ALA A 136 0.95 -3.64 -12.54
CA ALA A 136 -0.02 -2.75 -11.97
C ALA A 136 -0.62 -3.37 -10.70
N ASP A 137 -1.11 -2.50 -9.84
CA ASP A 137 -1.90 -2.89 -8.68
C ASP A 137 -3.20 -2.12 -8.65
N GLN A 138 -4.20 -2.72 -8.03
CA GLN A 138 -5.46 -2.05 -7.80
C GLN A 138 -5.53 -1.47 -6.39
N TRP A 139 -5.67 -0.15 -6.32
CA TRP A 139 -5.75 0.63 -5.09
C TRP A 139 -7.21 1.02 -4.83
N MET A 140 -7.70 0.76 -3.62
CA MET A 140 -9.08 1.03 -3.25
C MET A 140 -9.12 1.65 -1.85
N LEU A 141 -9.97 2.67 -1.66
CA LEU A 141 -10.22 3.27 -0.35
C LEU A 141 -11.61 2.89 0.14
N PHE A 142 -11.68 2.46 1.39
CA PHE A 142 -12.92 2.14 2.09
C PHE A 142 -13.05 2.97 3.36
N GLY A 143 -14.28 3.16 3.84
CA GLY A 143 -14.55 3.88 5.08
C GLY A 143 -14.88 5.36 4.88
N ARG A 144 -15.00 6.09 5.99
CA ARG A 144 -15.27 7.53 6.00
C ARG A 144 -13.97 8.29 6.28
N ARG A 145 -13.98 9.60 6.01
CA ARG A 145 -12.85 10.48 6.29
C ARG A 145 -12.39 10.35 7.76
N GLY A 146 -11.10 10.06 7.99
CA GLY A 146 -10.51 9.81 9.31
C GLY A 146 -10.63 8.36 9.82
N SER A 147 -11.27 7.48 9.05
CA SER A 147 -11.43 6.05 9.32
C SER A 147 -11.19 5.21 8.06
N GLU A 148 -10.34 5.72 7.18
CA GLU A 148 -10.10 5.09 5.89
C GLU A 148 -9.22 3.85 6.03
N VAL A 149 -9.58 2.84 5.24
CA VAL A 149 -8.73 1.67 4.99
C VAL A 149 -8.34 1.69 3.53
N LEU A 150 -7.04 1.82 3.29
CA LEU A 150 -6.45 1.63 1.97
C LEU A 150 -6.25 0.14 1.74
N MET A 151 -6.78 -0.36 0.64
CA MET A 151 -6.65 -1.72 0.19
C MET A 151 -5.84 -1.74 -1.10
N ILE A 152 -4.79 -2.54 -1.14
CA ILE A 152 -3.97 -2.74 -2.34
C ILE A 152 -4.05 -4.21 -2.71
N ARG A 153 -4.32 -4.47 -3.98
CA ARG A 153 -4.49 -5.81 -4.53
C ARG A 153 -3.57 -6.00 -5.73
N ASP A 154 -2.82 -7.10 -5.71
CA ASP A 154 -2.03 -7.55 -6.85
C ASP A 154 -2.96 -7.96 -8.00
N CYS A 155 -2.64 -7.48 -9.19
CA CYS A 155 -3.33 -7.78 -10.43
C CYS A 155 -3.21 -9.24 -10.89
N TYR A 156 -2.23 -9.98 -10.36
CA TYR A 156 -2.08 -11.43 -10.57
C TYR A 156 -2.72 -12.26 -9.46
N GLY A 157 -3.37 -11.57 -8.50
CA GLY A 157 -4.48 -12.08 -7.68
C GLY A 157 -4.16 -13.10 -6.61
N GLU A 158 -2.91 -13.24 -6.22
CA GLU A 158 -2.60 -14.06 -5.06
C GLU A 158 -2.59 -13.25 -3.78
N THR A 159 -2.28 -11.95 -3.84
CA THR A 159 -2.01 -11.20 -2.62
C THR A 159 -2.70 -9.85 -2.53
N ALA A 160 -3.17 -9.54 -1.33
CA ALA A 160 -3.85 -8.30 -1.04
C ALA A 160 -3.49 -7.82 0.38
N ALA A 161 -3.42 -6.51 0.58
CA ALA A 161 -3.02 -5.91 1.84
C ALA A 161 -3.91 -4.71 2.17
N ALA A 162 -4.26 -4.58 3.45
CA ALA A 162 -4.97 -3.44 3.99
C ALA A 162 -4.04 -2.61 4.88
N PHE A 163 -4.26 -1.30 4.81
CA PHE A 163 -3.50 -0.28 5.51
C PHE A 163 -4.44 0.71 6.17
N ALA A 164 -4.06 1.19 7.34
CA ALA A 164 -4.81 2.21 8.07
C ALA A 164 -3.90 3.39 8.44
N ARG A 165 -4.53 4.51 8.79
CA ARG A 165 -3.86 5.70 9.32
C ARG A 165 -4.09 5.81 10.81
N ALA A 166 -3.06 6.21 11.55
CA ALA A 166 -3.27 6.54 12.96
C ALA A 166 -4.18 7.77 13.14
N PRO A 167 -5.05 7.78 14.17
CA PRO A 167 -5.22 6.78 15.23
C PRO A 167 -6.23 5.65 14.91
N TYR A 168 -6.75 5.57 13.68
CA TYR A 168 -7.78 4.60 13.31
C TYR A 168 -7.25 3.17 13.17
N TRP A 169 -7.86 2.23 13.89
CA TRP A 169 -7.55 0.80 13.82
C TRP A 169 -8.79 0.01 13.43
N PRO A 170 -8.86 -0.54 12.19
CA PRO A 170 -10.03 -1.27 11.74
C PRO A 170 -10.15 -2.61 12.49
N SER A 171 -11.39 -3.02 12.76
CA SER A 171 -11.65 -4.31 13.39
C SER A 171 -11.41 -5.48 12.42
N THR A 172 -11.22 -6.68 12.96
CA THR A 172 -11.15 -7.91 12.14
C THR A 172 -12.39 -8.11 11.27
N THR A 173 -13.58 -7.85 11.83
CA THR A 173 -14.85 -7.95 11.10
C THR A 173 -14.91 -6.97 9.94
N GLU A 174 -14.44 -5.75 10.14
CA GLU A 174 -14.39 -4.73 9.10
C GLU A 174 -13.39 -5.10 7.99
N LEU A 175 -12.19 -5.54 8.36
CA LEU A 175 -11.18 -6.01 7.42
C LEU A 175 -11.70 -7.19 6.60
N SER A 176 -12.34 -8.16 7.23
CA SER A 176 -12.97 -9.30 6.54
C SER A 176 -14.02 -8.83 5.53
N ALA A 177 -14.88 -7.89 5.92
CA ALA A 177 -15.89 -7.33 5.02
C ALA A 177 -15.27 -6.55 3.85
N ILE A 178 -14.16 -5.82 4.07
CA ILE A 178 -13.42 -5.10 3.02
C ILE A 178 -12.80 -6.09 2.03
N PHE A 179 -12.12 -7.13 2.51
CA PHE A 179 -11.51 -8.15 1.65
C PHE A 179 -12.56 -8.88 0.81
N HIS A 180 -13.69 -9.25 1.42
CA HIS A 180 -14.81 -9.85 0.71
C HIS A 180 -15.37 -8.93 -0.39
N ARG A 181 -15.63 -7.65 -0.08
CA ARG A 181 -16.09 -6.67 -1.08
C ARG A 181 -15.07 -6.40 -2.20
N SER A 182 -13.78 -6.58 -1.89
CA SER A 182 -12.68 -6.44 -2.86
C SER A 182 -12.51 -7.69 -3.75
N GLY A 183 -13.37 -8.70 -3.60
CA GLY A 183 -13.32 -9.94 -4.36
C GLY A 183 -12.17 -10.87 -3.96
N ILE A 184 -11.60 -10.69 -2.77
CA ILE A 184 -10.60 -11.58 -2.19
C ILE A 184 -11.33 -12.64 -1.36
N ALA A 185 -11.23 -13.90 -1.77
CA ALA A 185 -11.81 -15.02 -1.02
C ALA A 185 -11.15 -15.12 0.36
N ALA A 186 -11.92 -15.34 1.42
CA ALA A 186 -11.36 -15.50 2.77
C ALA A 186 -10.42 -16.72 2.82
N GLN A 187 -9.15 -16.51 3.13
CA GLN A 187 -8.18 -17.58 3.33
C GLN A 187 -7.89 -17.78 4.82
N THR A 188 -7.61 -19.03 5.21
CA THR A 188 -7.22 -19.40 6.58
C THR A 188 -5.87 -18.85 7.03
N ARG A 189 -5.15 -18.12 6.15
CA ARG A 189 -3.77 -17.65 6.37
C ARG A 189 -3.61 -16.12 6.43
N GLY A 190 -4.72 -15.38 6.54
CA GLY A 190 -4.63 -13.94 6.76
C GLY A 190 -4.19 -13.61 8.20
N ARG A 191 -3.43 -12.52 8.38
CA ARG A 191 -2.89 -12.13 9.69
C ARG A 191 -3.07 -10.64 9.92
N LEU A 192 -3.52 -10.28 11.13
CA LEU A 192 -3.38 -8.91 11.62
C LEU A 192 -1.89 -8.58 11.79
N LEU A 193 -1.49 -7.46 11.24
CA LEU A 193 -0.16 -6.89 11.34
C LEU A 193 -0.25 -5.56 12.09
N CYS A 194 0.91 -5.00 12.44
CA CYS A 194 1.07 -3.77 13.21
C CYS A 194 -0.08 -3.51 14.21
N GLU A 195 -0.02 -4.14 15.39
CA GLU A 195 -0.85 -3.68 16.50
C GLU A 195 -0.36 -2.31 16.97
N PRO A 196 -1.24 -1.44 17.52
CA PRO A 196 -0.77 -0.22 18.15
C PRO A 196 0.23 -0.62 19.24
N HIS A 197 1.39 0.04 19.30
CA HIS A 197 2.09 0.10 20.58
C HIS A 197 1.10 0.73 21.55
N GLU A 198 0.74 0.00 22.60
CA GLU A 198 -0.16 0.47 23.64
C GLU A 198 0.22 1.92 24.00
N GLY A 199 -0.72 2.85 23.77
CA GLY A 199 -0.67 4.14 24.42
C GLY A 199 -0.56 3.95 25.94
N PRO A 200 -0.07 4.94 26.69
CA PRO A 200 0.51 4.77 28.01
C PRO A 200 -0.36 3.90 28.90
N ARG A 201 0.23 2.81 29.43
CA ARG A 201 -0.37 1.93 30.44
C ARG A 201 -1.19 2.79 31.39
N ARG A 202 -2.51 2.56 31.45
CA ARG A 202 -3.33 3.12 32.53
C ARG A 202 -2.60 2.79 33.83
N GLN A 203 -2.22 3.81 34.58
CA GLN A 203 -1.66 3.60 35.92
C GLN A 203 -2.62 2.68 36.68
N PRO A 204 -2.13 1.67 37.40
CA PRO A 204 -3.00 0.88 38.24
C PRO A 204 -3.68 1.85 39.21
N HIS A 205 -5.02 1.90 39.15
CA HIS A 205 -5.81 2.57 40.17
C HIS A 205 -5.45 1.91 41.49
N TYR A 206 -4.65 2.60 42.30
CA TYR A 206 -4.52 2.26 43.71
C TYR A 206 -5.90 2.45 44.32
N VAL A 207 -6.63 1.35 44.50
CA VAL A 207 -7.80 1.32 45.37
C VAL A 207 -7.26 1.54 46.78
N ALA A 208 -7.34 2.77 47.27
CA ALA A 208 -7.11 3.05 48.67
C ALA A 208 -8.18 2.31 49.47
N SER A 209 -7.81 1.15 50.03
CA SER A 209 -8.60 0.47 51.05
C SER A 209 -8.62 1.36 52.29
N TYR A 210 -9.70 2.10 52.49
CA TYR A 210 -9.99 2.72 53.77
C TYR A 210 -10.32 1.61 54.77
N SER A 211 -9.37 1.29 55.65
CA SER A 211 -9.68 0.54 56.87
C SER A 211 -10.30 1.50 57.87
N HIS A 212 -11.59 1.28 58.16
CA HIS A 212 -12.28 1.96 59.24
C HIS A 212 -11.73 1.42 60.57
N ASN A 213 -10.83 2.18 61.20
CA ASN A 213 -10.35 1.88 62.55
C ASN A 213 -11.36 2.44 63.56
N THR A 214 -12.30 1.61 64.00
CA THR A 214 -13.15 1.90 65.16
C THR A 214 -12.38 1.63 66.44
N ASN A 215 -11.81 2.68 67.06
CA ASN A 215 -11.39 2.61 68.45
C ASN A 215 -12.49 3.19 69.35
N ARG A 216 -13.21 2.28 70.01
CA ARG A 216 -13.99 2.55 71.22
C ARG A 216 -13.00 2.68 72.38
N ASN A 217 -12.99 3.83 73.05
CA ASN A 217 -12.43 3.97 74.39
C ASN A 217 -13.56 3.83 75.41
N TYR A 218 -13.40 2.87 76.32
CA TYR A 218 -13.89 2.92 77.70
C TYR A 218 -12.68 3.19 78.60
#